data_AF-A0A3B8Y8S3-F1
#
_entry.id   AF-A0A3B8Y8S3-F1
#
_cell.length_a   1.000
_cell.length_b   1.000
_cell.length_c   1.000
_cell.angle_alpha   90.00
_cell.angle_beta   90.00
_cell.angle_gamma   90.00
#
_symmetry.space_group_name_H-M   'P 1'
#
loop_
_entity.id
_entity.type
_entity.pdbx_description
1 polymer ?
#
loop_
_entity_poly.entity_id
_entity_poly.type
_entity_poly.pdbx_seq_one_letter_code
_entity_poly.pdbx_strand_id
1 'polypeptide(L)' 'MPVTIINEKLQTILTQLKLQLETYYGDHLQRLILFGSQARGDAGPDSDIDILD' A
#
# COMPACT_ATOMS: atom_id res chain seq x y z
N MET A 1 -5.54 -15.24 -14.79
CA MET A 1 -5.42 -14.36 -13.61
C MET A 1 -5.05 -12.98 -14.13
N PRO A 2 -5.92 -11.96 -14.09
CA PRO A 2 -5.47 -10.63 -14.47
C PRO A 2 -4.50 -10.19 -13.39
N VAL A 3 -3.28 -9.81 -13.78
CA VAL A 3 -2.37 -9.08 -12.91
C VAL A 3 -3.09 -7.76 -12.62
N THR A 4 -3.51 -7.56 -11.37
CA THR A 4 -4.10 -6.30 -10.92
C THR A 4 -3.11 -5.19 -11.26
N ILE A 5 -3.46 -4.32 -12.20
CA ILE A 5 -2.64 -3.14 -12.51
C ILE A 5 -2.79 -2.22 -11.32
N ILE A 6 -1.87 -2.34 -10.35
CA ILE A 6 -1.78 -1.37 -9.26
C ILE A 6 -1.41 -0.05 -9.91
N ASN A 7 -2.28 0.95 -9.76
CA ASN A 7 -2.08 2.33 -10.20
C ASN A 7 -0.65 2.79 -9.85
N GLU A 8 0.09 3.36 -10.82
CA GLU A 8 1.48 3.82 -10.63
C GLU A 8 1.63 4.82 -9.47
N LYS A 9 0.62 5.66 -9.25
CA LYS A 9 0.56 6.58 -8.11
C LYS A 9 0.47 5.82 -6.79
N LEU A 10 -0.38 4.79 -6.73
CA LEU A 10 -0.53 3.95 -5.54
C LEU A 10 0.78 3.19 -5.26
N GLN A 11 1.42 2.61 -6.27
CA GLN A 11 2.72 1.95 -6.11
C GLN A 11 3.78 2.90 -5.55
N THR A 12 3.82 4.14 -6.05
CA THR A 12 4.75 5.17 -5.57
C THR A 12 4.51 5.49 -4.09
N ILE A 13 3.25 5.70 -3.69
CA ILE A 13 2.88 5.98 -2.29
C ILE A 13 3.29 4.82 -1.38
N LEU A 14 2.96 3.57 -1.75
CA LEU A 14 3.27 2.40 -0.95
C LEU A 14 4.77 2.17 -0.82
N THR A 15 5.54 2.43 -1.87
CA THR A 15 7.00 2.31 -1.85
C THR A 15 7.62 3.34 -0.91
N GLN A 16 7.18 4.60 -0.98
CA GLN A 16 7.67 5.66 -0.11
C GLN A 16 7.29 5.42 1.35
N LEU A 17 6.04 5.02 1.61
CA LEU A 17 5.57 4.69 2.95
C LEU A 17 6.38 3.55 3.55
N LYS A 18 6.57 2.45 2.79
CA LYS A 18 7.37 1.31 3.24
C LYS A 18 8.78 1.73 3.61
N LEU A 19 9.47 2.50 2.76
CA LEU A 19 10.84 2.95 3.04
C LEU A 19 10.92 3.81 4.31
N GLN A 20 9.94 4.69 4.52
CA GLN A 20 9.88 5.53 5.73
C GLN A 20 9.63 4.70 6.99
N LEU A 21 8.72 3.73 6.94
CA LEU A 21 8.45 2.83 8.05
C LEU A 21 9.63 1.91 8.36
N GLU A 22 10.31 1.38 7.34
CA GLU A 22 11.56 0.62 7.50
C GLU A 22 12.65 1.48 8.15
N THR A 23 12.73 2.77 7.80
CA THR A 23 13.69 3.69 8.42
C THR A 23 13.36 3.96 9.89
N TYR A 24 12.08 4.06 10.24
CA TYR A 24 11.63 4.41 11.59
C TYR A 24 11.62 3.21 12.55
N TYR A 25 11.06 2.08 12.10
CA TYR A 25 10.91 0.87 12.90
C TYR A 25 12.09 -0.10 12.75
N GLY A 26 12.87 0.00 11.68
CA GLY A 26 13.97 -0.93 11.40
C GLY A 26 13.49 -2.37 11.37
N ASP A 27 14.21 -3.24 12.10
CA ASP A 27 13.91 -4.67 12.20
C ASP A 27 12.58 -4.98 12.91
N HIS A 28 11.93 -3.98 13.54
CA HIS A 28 10.63 -4.17 14.17
C HIS A 28 9.46 -4.13 13.18
N LEU A 29 9.65 -3.60 11.97
CA LEU A 29 8.61 -3.64 10.94
C LEU A 29 8.53 -5.05 10.35
N GLN A 30 7.52 -5.82 10.74
CA GLN A 30 7.37 -7.18 10.25
C GLN A 30 6.74 -7.24 8.86
N ARG A 31 5.68 -6.48 8.64
CA ARG A 31 4.90 -6.47 7.39
C ARG A 31 4.23 -5.12 7.19
N LEU A 32 3.99 -4.78 5.93
CA LEU A 32 3.11 -3.69 5.53
C LEU A 32 2.05 -4.28 4.61
N ILE A 33 0.78 -4.20 5.00
CA ILE A 33 -0.31 -4.85 4.28
C ILE A 33 -1.29 -3.79 3.79
N LEU A 34 -1.48 -3.73 2.47
CA LEU A 34 -2.57 -2.97 1.84
C LEU A 34 -3.87 -3.77 1.97
N PHE A 35 -4.94 -3.13 2.44
CA PHE A 35 -6.28 -3.70 2.46
C PHE A 35 -7.30 -2.72 1.89
N GLY A 36 -8.59 -3.03 2.06
CA GLY A 36 -9.67 -2.16 1.60
C GLY A 36 -9.86 -2.19 0.08
N SER A 37 -10.47 -1.12 -0.43
CA SER A 37 -10.92 -1.06 -1.83
C SER A 37 -9.76 -1.05 -2.83
N GLN A 38 -8.63 -0.44 -2.46
CA GLN A 38 -7.41 -0.42 -3.27
C GLN A 38 -6.84 -1.83 -3.47
N ALA A 39 -6.87 -2.68 -2.43
CA ALA A 39 -6.43 -4.07 -2.53
C ALA A 39 -7.37 -4.93 -3.38
N ARG A 40 -8.68 -4.67 -3.30
CA ARG A 40 -9.70 -5.40 -4.09
C ARG A 40 -9.78 -4.95 -5.55
N GLY A 41 -9.27 -3.76 -5.86
CA GLY A 41 -9.36 -3.16 -7.19
C GLY A 41 -10.73 -2.53 -7.50
N ASP A 42 -11.55 -2.27 -6.47
CA ASP A 42 -12.86 -1.61 -6.58
C ASP A 42 -12.85 -0.16 -6.07
N ALA A 43 -11.65 0.42 -5.90
CA ALA A 43 -11.46 1.81 -5.48
C ALA A 43 -11.97 2.82 -6.52
N GLY A 44 -12.74 3.80 -6.03
CA GLY A 44 -13.16 4.99 -6.79
C GLY A 44 -12.19 6.17 -6.62
N PRO A 45 -12.44 7.30 -7.30
CA PRO A 45 -11.58 8.50 -7.24
C PRO A 45 -11.35 9.05 -5.83
N ASP A 46 -12.36 8.93 -4.96
CA ASP A 46 -12.35 9.45 -3.58
C ASP A 46 -12.04 8.35 -2.54
N SER A 47 -11.55 7.19 -2.97
CA SER A 47 -11.21 6.10 -2.05
C SER A 47 -9.91 6.38 -1.31
N ASP A 48 -9.93 6.12 0.00
CA ASP A 48 -8.76 6.13 0.87
C ASP A 48 -7.77 4.98 0.56
N ILE A 49 -6.63 4.99 1.25
CA ILE A 49 -5.62 3.93 1.21
C ILE A 49 -5.51 3.34 2.62
N ASP A 50 -5.98 2.11 2.79
CA ASP A 50 -5.98 1.43 4.09
C ASP A 50 -4.74 0.54 4.27
N ILE A 51 -4.00 0.74 5.37
CA ILE A 51 -2.71 0.08 5.65
C ILE A 51 -2.70 -0.50 7.06
N LEU A 52 -2.15 -1.71 7.20
CA LEU A 52 -1.80 -2.33 8.48
C LEU A 52 -0.28 -2.55 8.54
N ASP A 53 0.37 -2.02 9.58
CA ASP A 53 1.80 -2.11 9.86
C ASP A 53 2.12 -2.86 11.17
#